data_AF-A0A0N4ULZ7-F1
#
_entry.id   AF-A0A0N4ULZ7-F1
#
_cell.length_a   1.000
_cell.length_b   1.000
_cell.length_c   1.000
_cell.angle_alpha   90.00
_cell.angle_beta   90.00
_cell.angle_gamma   90.00
#
_symmetry.space_group_name_H-M   'P 1'
#
loop_
_entity.id
_entity.type
_entity.pdbx_description
1 polymer ?
#
loop_
_entity_poly.entity_id
_entity_poly.type
_entity_poly.pdbx_seq_one_letter_code
_entity_poly.pdbx_strand_id
1 'polypeptide(L)'
;MKFFKQFISGKNFCGNFKDICGKKESEYAPCVHKTKADQLFMQCCMQYIPNDCHILCKYEVEEVEARQLLLHSIKFGSCDLKYISTVLYCASQNQDNRECCEYLSLADEKLGVGKRCLRMCDPAGLRIGRIHRKDITCLYNWNVIMYCHQSGIPIE
;
A
#
# COMPACT_ATOMS: atom_id res chain seq x y z
N MET A 1 10.60 -11.52 -8.30
CA MET A 1 10.36 -10.23 -7.62
C MET A 1 11.30 -9.22 -8.25
N LYS A 2 10.77 -8.16 -8.87
CA LYS A 2 11.61 -7.02 -9.28
C LYS A 2 12.27 -6.52 -8.01
N PHE A 3 13.58 -6.69 -7.89
CA PHE A 3 14.34 -6.19 -6.76
C PHE A 3 14.16 -4.68 -6.73
N PHE A 4 13.48 -4.15 -5.71
CA PHE A 4 13.59 -2.75 -5.31
C PHE A 4 15.03 -2.54 -4.83
N LYS A 5 15.94 -2.35 -5.79
CA LYS A 5 17.33 -1.93 -5.59
C LYS A 5 17.65 -0.86 -6.63
N GLN A 6 17.15 0.33 -6.37
CA GLN A 6 17.81 1.58 -6.79
C GLN A 6 17.33 2.68 -5.83
N PHE A 7 18.04 2.84 -4.71
CA PHE A 7 18.96 3.97 -4.54
C PHE A 7 18.34 5.31 -4.97
N ILE A 8 17.62 5.95 -4.04
CA ILE A 8 17.60 7.42 -4.01
C ILE A 8 19.00 7.85 -3.54
N SER A 9 19.93 7.88 -4.49
CA SER A 9 21.24 8.51 -4.35
C SER A 9 21.38 9.53 -5.48
N GLY A 10 21.02 10.77 -5.16
CA GLY A 10 21.83 11.94 -5.55
C GLY A 10 22.12 12.19 -7.02
N LYS A 11 21.20 11.95 -7.96
CA LYS A 11 21.35 12.42 -9.34
C LYS A 11 20.06 13.01 -9.93
N ASN A 12 19.99 14.34 -9.87
CA ASN A 12 19.33 15.26 -10.82
C ASN A 12 18.33 14.64 -11.81
N PHE A 13 17.08 14.46 -11.39
CA PHE A 13 15.93 14.44 -12.30
C PHE A 13 15.21 15.79 -12.21
N CYS A 14 15.86 16.85 -12.70
CA CYS A 14 15.20 18.13 -12.98
C CYS A 14 14.52 18.09 -14.36
N GLY A 15 13.66 17.10 -14.57
CA GLY A 15 12.53 17.15 -15.51
C GLY A 15 11.25 17.30 -14.69
N ASN A 16 10.10 17.58 -15.31
CA ASN A 16 8.83 17.87 -14.62
C ASN A 16 8.27 16.63 -13.85
N PHE A 17 8.96 16.22 -12.78
CA PHE A 17 8.65 15.01 -11.99
C PHE A 17 7.21 15.04 -11.47
N LYS A 18 6.69 16.25 -11.20
CA LYS A 18 5.29 16.48 -10.82
C LYS A 18 4.28 15.96 -11.85
N ASP A 19 4.61 15.94 -13.14
CA ASP A 19 3.68 15.51 -14.19
C ASP A 19 3.64 13.99 -14.37
N ILE A 20 4.69 13.28 -13.93
CA ILE A 20 4.89 11.85 -14.20
C ILE A 20 4.89 10.97 -12.94
N CYS A 21 4.97 11.55 -11.74
CA CYS A 21 4.84 10.80 -10.49
C CYS A 21 3.48 10.07 -10.43
N GLY A 22 3.41 8.98 -9.67
CA GLY A 22 2.20 8.15 -9.56
C GLY A 22 1.82 7.39 -10.83
N LYS A 23 2.64 7.45 -11.90
CA LYS A 23 2.42 6.79 -13.19
C LYS A 23 3.55 5.82 -13.52
N LYS A 24 3.30 4.93 -14.48
CA LYS A 24 4.25 3.91 -14.93
C LYS A 24 5.59 4.49 -15.39
N GLU A 25 5.61 5.68 -16.00
CA GLU A 25 6.82 6.36 -16.51
C GLU A 25 7.81 6.71 -15.40
N SER A 26 7.33 6.95 -14.18
CA SER A 26 8.16 7.17 -12.99
C SER A 26 8.32 5.91 -12.13
N GLU A 27 7.97 4.73 -12.66
CA GLU A 27 7.83 3.49 -11.89
C GLU A 27 6.91 3.65 -10.68
N TYR A 28 5.86 4.48 -10.86
CA TYR A 28 4.91 4.87 -9.82
C TYR A 28 5.57 5.58 -8.63
N ALA A 29 6.66 6.31 -8.81
CA ALA A 29 7.26 7.07 -7.72
C ALA A 29 6.22 8.04 -7.10
N PRO A 30 6.04 8.08 -5.76
CA PRO A 30 5.00 8.89 -5.13
C PRO A 30 5.13 10.39 -5.41
N CYS A 31 3.99 11.03 -5.67
CA CYS A 31 3.89 12.47 -5.84
C CYS A 31 3.99 13.25 -4.52
N VAL A 32 3.52 12.63 -3.43
CA VAL A 32 3.45 13.24 -2.09
C VAL A 32 4.52 12.64 -1.19
N HIS A 33 5.24 13.51 -0.48
CA HIS A 33 6.25 13.08 0.48
C HIS A 33 5.65 12.21 1.58
N LYS A 34 6.36 11.14 1.97
CA LYS A 34 5.88 10.13 2.92
C LYS A 34 5.31 10.72 4.21
N THR A 35 5.94 11.76 4.77
CA THR A 35 5.45 12.42 6.00
C THR A 35 4.03 12.98 5.87
N LYS A 36 3.71 13.63 4.75
CA LYS A 36 2.37 14.17 4.50
C LYS A 36 1.39 13.04 4.19
N ALA A 37 1.82 12.02 3.45
CA ALA A 37 1.02 10.83 3.18
C ALA A 37 0.64 10.11 4.50
N ASP A 38 1.60 9.85 5.38
CA ASP A 38 1.37 9.22 6.69
C ASP A 38 0.40 10.01 7.56
N GLN A 39 0.46 11.36 7.52
CA GLN A 39 -0.49 12.21 8.23
C GLN A 39 -1.93 12.01 7.73
N LEU A 40 -2.15 12.03 6.41
CA LEU A 40 -3.47 11.80 5.80
C LEU A 40 -4.01 10.41 6.13
N PHE A 41 -3.15 9.39 6.03
CA PHE A 41 -3.49 8.01 6.35
C PHE A 41 -3.89 7.88 7.83
N MET A 42 -3.08 8.40 8.74
CA MET A 42 -3.37 8.37 10.19
C MET A 42 -4.68 9.11 10.52
N GLN A 43 -4.94 10.27 9.92
CA GLN A 43 -6.18 11.03 10.15
C GLN A 43 -7.43 10.21 9.78
N CYS A 44 -7.40 9.47 8.67
CA CYS A 44 -8.49 8.55 8.31
C CYS A 44 -8.61 7.42 9.34
N CYS A 45 -7.49 6.81 9.73
CA CYS A 45 -7.50 5.72 10.70
C CYS A 45 -8.09 6.12 12.06
N MET A 46 -7.76 7.31 12.56
CA MET A 46 -8.29 7.81 13.82
C MET A 46 -9.83 7.92 13.83
N GLN A 47 -10.46 8.02 12.66
CA GLN A 47 -11.92 8.09 12.54
C GLN A 47 -12.59 6.72 12.44
N TYR A 48 -11.93 5.72 11.82
CA TYR A 48 -12.60 4.49 11.39
C TYR A 48 -12.05 3.19 11.98
N ILE A 49 -10.92 3.20 12.69
CA ILE A 49 -10.34 1.98 13.28
C ILE A 49 -9.87 2.20 14.74
N PRO A 50 -9.87 1.14 15.58
CA PRO A 50 -9.37 1.22 16.95
C PRO A 50 -7.88 1.56 17.02
N ASN A 51 -7.47 2.18 18.12
CA ASN A 51 -6.09 2.61 18.37
C ASN A 51 -5.06 1.47 18.22
N ASP A 52 -5.42 0.24 18.59
CA ASP A 52 -4.51 -0.91 18.52
C ASP A 52 -4.11 -1.28 17.07
N CYS A 53 -4.89 -0.81 16.08
CA CYS A 53 -4.59 -0.94 14.65
C CYS A 53 -3.81 0.25 14.08
N HIS A 54 -3.65 1.36 14.80
CA HIS A 54 -3.02 2.59 14.27
C HIS A 54 -1.56 2.38 13.87
N ILE A 55 -0.89 1.38 14.43
CA ILE A 55 0.49 1.02 14.04
C ILE A 55 0.61 0.69 12.54
N LEU A 56 -0.47 0.22 11.90
CA LEU A 56 -0.54 -0.06 10.46
C LEU A 56 -0.74 1.21 9.60
N CYS A 57 -1.09 2.34 10.19
CA CYS A 57 -1.49 3.56 9.48
C CYS A 57 -0.29 4.44 9.09
N LYS A 58 0.67 3.81 8.42
CA LYS A 58 1.85 4.43 7.82
C LYS A 58 2.22 3.68 6.54
N TYR A 59 2.75 4.38 5.56
CA TYR A 59 3.24 3.78 4.32
C TYR A 59 4.60 3.13 4.54
N GLU A 60 4.62 1.88 5.00
CA GLU A 60 5.85 1.08 5.12
C GLU A 60 6.12 0.34 3.81
N VAL A 61 7.15 0.77 3.07
CA VAL A 61 7.45 0.28 1.70
C VAL A 61 8.67 -0.64 1.64
N GLU A 62 9.43 -0.74 2.73
CA GLU A 62 10.53 -1.69 2.83
C GLU A 62 9.98 -3.09 3.16
N GLU A 63 10.37 -4.11 2.38
CA GLU A 63 9.73 -5.43 2.42
C GLU A 63 9.78 -6.09 3.81
N VAL A 64 10.93 -6.02 4.47
CA VAL A 64 11.17 -6.70 5.75
C VAL A 64 10.39 -6.01 6.86
N GLU A 65 10.47 -4.69 6.92
CA GLU A 65 9.82 -3.82 7.90
C GLU A 65 8.30 -3.89 7.74
N ALA A 66 7.78 -3.84 6.52
CA ALA A 66 6.36 -3.98 6.22
C ALA A 66 5.83 -5.35 6.67
N ARG A 67 6.56 -6.43 6.38
CA ARG A 67 6.19 -7.78 6.79
C ARG A 67 6.22 -7.93 8.31
N GLN A 68 7.25 -7.41 8.97
CA GLN A 68 7.37 -7.44 10.43
C GLN A 68 6.24 -6.65 11.09
N LEU A 69 5.93 -5.46 10.59
CA LEU A 69 4.83 -4.63 11.05
C LEU A 69 3.48 -5.34 10.95
N LEU A 70 3.21 -5.96 9.80
CA LEU A 70 1.99 -6.73 9.58
C LEU A 70 1.90 -7.94 10.51
N LEU A 71 2.99 -8.71 10.64
CA LEU A 71 3.04 -9.86 11.52
C LEU A 71 2.87 -9.45 12.98
N HIS A 72 3.51 -8.36 13.41
CA HIS A 72 3.32 -7.77 14.74
C HIS A 72 1.83 -7.49 14.99
N SER A 73 1.20 -6.81 14.04
CA SER A 73 -0.19 -6.35 14.20
C SER A 73 -1.19 -7.49 14.20
N ILE A 74 -1.07 -8.45 13.28
CA ILE A 74 -2.07 -9.50 13.08
C ILE A 74 -1.79 -10.73 13.95
N LYS A 75 -0.53 -11.20 14.00
CA LYS A 75 -0.18 -12.46 14.64
C LYS A 75 -0.11 -12.33 16.16
N PHE A 76 0.37 -11.19 16.66
CA PHE A 76 0.43 -10.92 18.10
C PHE A 76 -0.82 -10.20 18.62
N GLY A 77 -1.81 -9.98 17.74
CA GLY A 77 -3.18 -9.65 18.12
C GLY A 77 -3.45 -8.20 18.48
N SER A 78 -2.58 -7.25 18.11
CA SER A 78 -2.90 -5.82 18.30
C SER A 78 -3.98 -5.34 17.32
N CYS A 79 -4.11 -5.94 16.15
CA CYS A 79 -5.13 -5.56 15.18
C CYS A 79 -5.89 -6.77 14.63
N ASP A 80 -7.19 -6.83 14.91
CA ASP A 80 -8.10 -7.84 14.37
C ASP A 80 -8.18 -7.72 12.83
N LEU A 81 -8.09 -8.86 12.14
CA LEU A 81 -8.18 -8.97 10.68
C LEU A 81 -9.39 -8.25 10.07
N LYS A 82 -10.49 -8.12 10.82
CA LYS A 82 -11.70 -7.42 10.36
C LYS A 82 -11.46 -5.92 10.05
N TYR A 83 -10.45 -5.30 10.66
CA TYR A 83 -10.13 -3.89 10.43
C TYR A 83 -9.19 -3.66 9.25
N ILE A 84 -8.52 -4.69 8.74
CA ILE A 84 -7.52 -4.56 7.67
C ILE A 84 -8.15 -4.02 6.38
N SER A 85 -9.40 -4.37 6.06
CA SER A 85 -10.12 -3.78 4.93
C SER A 85 -10.28 -2.26 5.07
N THR A 86 -10.53 -1.78 6.28
CA THR A 86 -10.67 -0.35 6.57
C THR A 86 -9.31 0.36 6.59
N VAL A 87 -8.26 -0.30 7.08
CA VAL A 87 -6.87 0.20 6.97
C VAL A 87 -6.50 0.40 5.51
N LEU A 88 -6.77 -0.59 4.63
CA LEU A 88 -6.53 -0.49 3.20
C LEU A 88 -7.35 0.65 2.56
N TYR A 89 -8.63 0.78 2.93
CA TYR A 89 -9.48 1.89 2.47
C TYR A 89 -8.88 3.26 2.81
N CYS A 90 -8.41 3.43 4.05
CA CYS A 90 -7.73 4.66 4.46
C CYS A 90 -6.40 4.88 3.73
N ALA A 91 -5.61 3.82 3.54
CA ALA A 91 -4.35 3.91 2.80
C ALA A 91 -4.56 4.32 1.34
N SER A 92 -5.61 3.82 0.69
CA SER A 92 -5.84 4.06 -0.73
C SER A 92 -6.31 5.47 -1.05
N GLN A 93 -6.76 6.25 -0.06
CA GLN A 93 -7.31 7.60 -0.25
C GLN A 93 -8.42 7.62 -1.33
N ASN A 94 -9.24 6.56 -1.36
CA ASN A 94 -10.30 6.35 -2.35
C ASN A 94 -9.80 6.27 -3.82
N GLN A 95 -8.53 5.94 -4.05
CA GLN A 95 -7.94 5.77 -5.37
C GLN A 95 -7.92 4.30 -5.82
N ASP A 96 -8.04 4.10 -7.14
CA ASP A 96 -7.80 2.81 -7.79
C ASP A 96 -6.31 2.68 -8.15
N ASN A 97 -5.60 1.83 -7.41
CA ASN A 97 -4.16 1.63 -7.59
C ASN A 97 -3.83 0.29 -8.26
N ARG A 98 -4.80 -0.35 -8.91
CA ARG A 98 -4.62 -1.70 -9.50
C ARG A 98 -3.53 -1.73 -10.57
N GLU A 99 -3.41 -0.69 -11.40
CA GLU A 99 -2.37 -0.64 -12.43
C GLU A 99 -0.95 -0.69 -11.83
N CYS A 100 -0.72 0.03 -10.73
CA CYS A 100 0.55 -0.04 -10.00
C CYS A 100 0.79 -1.44 -9.43
N CYS A 101 -0.22 -2.03 -8.77
CA CYS A 101 -0.09 -3.36 -8.20
C CYS A 101 0.13 -4.46 -9.24
N GLU A 102 -0.52 -4.37 -10.39
CA GLU A 102 -0.27 -5.26 -11.53
C GLU A 102 1.16 -5.08 -12.06
N TYR A 103 1.63 -3.83 -12.21
CA TYR A 103 3.00 -3.52 -12.64
C TYR A 103 4.08 -4.08 -11.70
N LEU A 104 3.78 -4.12 -10.40
CA LEU A 104 4.61 -4.70 -9.34
C LEU A 104 4.30 -6.18 -9.06
N SER A 105 3.65 -6.88 -10.00
CA SER A 105 3.49 -8.34 -10.00
C SER A 105 2.59 -8.89 -8.88
N LEU A 106 1.67 -8.09 -8.34
CA LEU A 106 0.72 -8.55 -7.30
C LEU A 106 -0.36 -9.52 -7.85
N ALA A 107 -0.42 -9.70 -9.16
CA ALA A 107 -1.25 -10.69 -9.85
C ALA A 107 -0.42 -11.74 -10.63
N ASP A 108 0.88 -11.86 -10.33
CA ASP A 108 1.75 -12.86 -10.96
C ASP A 108 1.28 -14.28 -10.64
N GLU A 109 1.27 -15.15 -11.65
CA GLU A 109 0.82 -16.54 -11.52
C GLU A 109 1.61 -17.31 -10.45
N LYS A 110 2.88 -16.97 -10.22
CA LYS A 110 3.73 -17.59 -9.20
C LYS A 110 3.22 -17.36 -7.77
N LEU A 111 2.39 -16.34 -7.54
CA LEU A 111 1.75 -16.13 -6.24
C LEU A 111 0.60 -17.12 -6.00
N GLY A 112 0.06 -17.78 -7.04
CA GLY A 112 -1.04 -18.74 -6.91
C GLY A 112 -2.38 -18.11 -6.48
N VAL A 113 -2.52 -16.79 -6.63
CA VAL A 113 -3.69 -16.00 -6.17
C VAL A 113 -4.55 -15.46 -7.30
N GLY A 114 -4.12 -15.61 -8.57
CA GLY A 114 -4.73 -14.94 -9.72
C GLY A 114 -4.81 -13.43 -9.47
N LYS A 115 -5.96 -12.81 -9.79
CA LYS A 115 -6.21 -11.38 -9.55
C LYS A 115 -6.67 -11.04 -8.13
N ARG A 116 -6.73 -12.00 -7.20
CA ARG A 116 -7.34 -11.82 -5.87
C ARG A 116 -6.70 -10.67 -5.09
N CYS A 117 -5.39 -10.48 -5.18
CA CYS A 117 -4.70 -9.45 -4.40
C CYS A 117 -4.97 -8.03 -4.91
N LEU A 118 -5.34 -7.87 -6.18
CA LEU A 118 -5.65 -6.55 -6.76
C LEU A 118 -6.83 -5.87 -6.09
N ARG A 119 -7.72 -6.64 -5.43
CA ARG A 119 -8.81 -6.07 -4.63
C ARG A 119 -8.32 -5.20 -3.47
N MET A 120 -7.10 -5.45 -2.97
CA MET A 120 -6.50 -4.64 -1.92
C MET A 120 -5.96 -3.30 -2.45
N CYS A 121 -5.79 -3.17 -3.77
CA CYS A 121 -5.28 -1.96 -4.42
C CYS A 121 -6.38 -0.97 -4.83
N ASP A 122 -7.62 -1.45 -4.88
CA ASP A 122 -8.84 -0.63 -5.01
C ASP A 122 -9.89 -1.09 -3.98
N PRO A 123 -9.64 -0.85 -2.68
CA PRO A 123 -10.54 -1.29 -1.62
C PRO A 123 -11.91 -0.60 -1.66
N ALA A 124 -11.94 0.64 -2.16
CA ALA A 124 -13.15 1.45 -2.24
C ALA A 124 -14.06 1.05 -3.41
N GLY A 125 -13.51 0.95 -4.63
CA GLY A 125 -14.25 0.61 -5.84
C GLY A 125 -14.74 -0.84 -5.83
N LEU A 126 -13.93 -1.77 -5.31
CA LEU A 126 -14.30 -3.19 -5.22
C LEU A 126 -15.05 -3.56 -3.94
N ARG A 127 -15.26 -2.60 -3.03
CA ARG A 127 -15.93 -2.79 -1.73
C ARG A 127 -15.44 -4.03 -1.02
N ILE A 128 -14.14 -4.09 -0.75
CA ILE A 128 -13.59 -5.27 -0.10
C ILE A 128 -14.26 -5.49 1.26
N GLY A 129 -14.92 -6.63 1.39
CA GLY A 129 -15.42 -7.09 2.67
C GLY A 129 -14.27 -7.54 3.57
N ARG A 130 -14.57 -8.47 4.48
CA ARG A 130 -13.58 -9.00 5.43
C ARG A 130 -12.39 -9.63 4.70
N ILE A 131 -11.21 -9.40 5.24
CA ILE A 131 -10.00 -10.13 4.85
C ILE A 131 -10.01 -11.51 5.50
N HIS A 132 -9.76 -12.56 4.72
CA HIS A 132 -9.76 -13.95 5.18
C HIS A 132 -8.34 -14.53 5.19
N ARG A 133 -8.16 -15.68 5.86
CA ARG A 133 -6.86 -16.38 5.90
C ARG A 133 -6.30 -16.70 4.50
N LYS A 134 -7.15 -16.97 3.52
CA LYS A 134 -6.77 -17.21 2.11
C LYS A 134 -6.16 -15.98 1.41
N ASP A 135 -6.22 -14.82 2.04
CA ASP A 135 -5.67 -13.56 1.54
C ASP A 135 -4.30 -13.24 2.16
N ILE A 136 -3.78 -14.10 3.04
CA ILE A 136 -2.51 -13.86 3.72
C ILE A 136 -1.34 -13.70 2.73
N THR A 137 -1.36 -14.43 1.61
CA THR A 137 -0.37 -14.27 0.53
C THR A 137 -0.39 -12.85 -0.04
N CYS A 138 -1.57 -12.25 -0.17
CA CYS A 138 -1.70 -10.86 -0.62
C CYS A 138 -1.16 -9.91 0.45
N LEU A 139 -1.51 -10.14 1.73
CA LEU A 139 -1.02 -9.33 2.83
C LEU A 139 0.51 -9.40 2.99
N TYR A 140 1.15 -10.53 2.70
CA TYR A 140 2.62 -10.63 2.74
C TYR A 140 3.35 -9.74 1.73
N ASN A 141 2.63 -9.14 0.79
CA ASN A 141 3.10 -8.11 -0.13
C ASN A 141 2.62 -6.72 0.32
N TRP A 142 2.48 -6.49 1.64
CA TRP A 142 2.03 -5.23 2.24
C TRP A 142 2.81 -4.03 1.72
N ASN A 143 4.13 -4.18 1.57
CA ASN A 143 5.00 -3.13 1.05
C ASN A 143 4.61 -2.67 -0.36
N VAL A 144 4.24 -3.60 -1.25
CA VAL A 144 3.79 -3.28 -2.61
C VAL A 144 2.46 -2.53 -2.57
N ILE A 145 1.53 -3.00 -1.74
CA ILE A 145 0.22 -2.37 -1.59
C ILE A 145 0.38 -0.95 -1.03
N MET A 146 1.19 -0.77 0.01
CA MET A 146 1.48 0.55 0.60
C MET A 146 2.20 1.46 -0.38
N TYR A 147 3.19 0.96 -1.12
CA TYR A 147 3.86 1.75 -2.17
C TYR A 147 2.84 2.27 -3.16
N CYS A 148 2.03 1.39 -3.75
CA CYS A 148 1.04 1.77 -4.75
C CYS A 148 -0.05 2.71 -4.21
N HIS A 149 -0.48 2.53 -2.97
CA HIS A 149 -1.40 3.46 -2.32
C HIS A 149 -0.78 4.84 -2.08
N GLN A 150 0.49 4.92 -1.68
CA GLN A 150 1.21 6.19 -1.56
C GLN A 150 1.37 6.86 -2.93
N SER A 151 1.65 6.07 -3.96
CA SER A 151 1.81 6.53 -5.34
C SER A 151 0.55 7.17 -5.91
N GLY A 152 -0.63 6.65 -5.55
CA GLY A 152 -1.90 7.16 -6.02
C GLY A 152 -2.38 8.45 -5.37
N ILE A 153 -1.74 8.91 -4.28
CA ILE A 153 -2.20 10.13 -3.59
C ILE A 153 -2.05 11.34 -4.54
N PRO A 154 -3.15 12.06 -4.85
CA PRO A 154 -3.10 13.21 -5.74
C PRO A 154 -2.31 14.37 -5.10
N ILE A 155 -1.68 15.18 -5.95
CA ILE A 155 -1.11 16.47 -5.54
C ILE A 155 -2.29 17.43 -5.33
N GLU A 156 -2.42 18.00 -4.12
CA GLU A 156 -3.35 19.12 -3.83
C GLU A 156 -2.96 20.41 -4.57
#